data_AF-A0A1Z9HLK9-F1
#
_entry.id   AF-A0A1Z9HLK9-F1
#
_cell.length_a   1.000
_cell.length_b   1.000
_cell.length_c   1.000
_cell.angle_alpha   90.00
_cell.angle_beta   90.00
_cell.angle_gamma   90.00
#
_symmetry.space_group_name_H-M   'P 1'
#
loop_
_entity.id
_entity.type
_entity.pdbx_description
1 polymer ?
#
loop_
_entity_poly.entity_id
_entity_poly.type
_entity_poly.pdbx_seq_one_letter_code
_entity_poly.pdbx_strand_id
1 'polypeptide(L)' 'MSKKDYYDVLGVSKGASKDELKKAYRKLVMKFHPDRNPDDEQASEKFKELS' A
#
# COMPACT_ATOMS: atom_id res chain seq x y z
N MET A 1 -12.54 15.02 5.38
CA MET A 1 -13.02 13.63 5.30
C MET A 1 -12.22 12.97 4.21
N SER A 2 -11.28 12.06 4.44
CA SER A 2 -10.89 11.37 5.66
C SER A 2 -9.39 11.09 5.46
N LYS A 3 -8.58 11.11 6.52
CA LYS A 3 -7.37 10.28 6.57
C LYS A 3 -7.86 8.85 6.36
N LYS A 4 -8.18 8.46 5.11
CA LYS A 4 -8.37 7.06 4.74
C LYS A 4 -7.11 6.43 5.25
N ASP A 5 -7.28 5.65 6.30
CA ASP A 5 -6.21 5.30 7.21
C ASP A 5 -5.08 4.68 6.38
N TYR A 6 -4.01 5.44 6.13
CA TYR A 6 -2.82 4.92 5.46
C TYR A 6 -2.36 3.64 6.16
N TYR A 7 -2.61 3.56 7.46
CA TYR A 7 -2.45 2.36 8.28
C TYR A 7 -3.32 1.18 7.81
N ASP A 8 -4.61 1.39 7.55
CA ASP A 8 -5.51 0.35 7.03
C ASP A 8 -5.16 -0.05 5.58
N VAL A 9 -4.79 0.90 4.72
CA VAL A 9 -4.30 0.61 3.34
C VAL A 9 -3.01 -0.20 3.38
N LEU A 10 -2.11 0.13 4.31
CA LEU A 10 -0.87 -0.60 4.53
C LEU A 10 -1.07 -1.91 5.31
N GLY A 11 -2.26 -2.15 5.86
CA GLY A 11 -2.57 -3.31 6.71
C GLY A 11 -1.76 -3.32 8.01
N VAL A 12 -1.34 -2.17 8.51
CA VAL A 12 -0.56 -2.01 9.74
C VAL A 12 -1.37 -1.31 10.81
N SER A 13 -1.08 -1.58 12.09
CA SER A 13 -1.77 -0.88 13.18
C SER A 13 -1.48 0.62 13.17
N LYS A 14 -2.41 1.43 13.69
CA LYS A 14 -2.25 2.88 13.86
C LYS A 14 -1.10 3.27 14.82
N GLY A 15 -0.58 2.30 15.58
CA GLY A 15 0.63 2.43 16.41
C GLY A 15 1.90 1.82 15.79
N ALA A 16 1.84 1.39 14.52
CA ALA A 16 2.98 0.77 13.86
C ALA A 16 4.15 1.75 13.74
N SER A 17 5.36 1.24 13.95
CA SER A 17 6.57 2.04 13.86
C SER A 17 6.86 2.45 12.42
N LYS A 18 7.62 3.54 12.23
CA LYS A 18 8.03 4.00 10.88
C LYS A 18 8.71 2.90 10.06
N ASP A 19 9.44 2.00 10.72
CA ASP A 19 10.05 0.83 10.09
C ASP A 19 9.03 -0.19 9.58
N GLU A 20 7.98 -0.46 10.35
CA GLU A 20 6.89 -1.36 9.94
C GLU A 20 6.10 -0.77 8.78
N LEU A 21 5.79 0.53 8.84
CA LEU A 21 5.19 1.28 7.74
C LEU A 21 6.02 1.16 6.46
N LYS A 22 7.34 1.39 6.53
CA LYS A 22 8.24 1.27 5.38
C LYS A 22 8.32 -0.16 4.83
N LYS A 23 8.30 -1.17 5.70
CA LYS A 23 8.31 -2.59 5.29
C LYS A 23 7.00 -2.97 4.62
N ALA A 24 5.87 -2.63 5.23
CA ALA A 24 4.54 -2.92 4.68
C ALA A 24 4.33 -2.21 3.34
N TYR A 25 4.69 -0.93 3.26
CA TYR A 25 4.64 -0.13 2.04
C TYR A 25 5.44 -0.78 0.92
N ARG A 26 6.73 -1.09 1.14
CA ARG A 26 7.56 -1.74 0.12
C ARG A 26 6.99 -3.08 -0.33
N LYS A 27 6.45 -3.86 0.61
CA LYS A 27 5.86 -5.17 0.31
C LYS A 27 4.61 -5.04 -0.55
N LEU A 28 3.75 -4.05 -0.28
CA LEU A 28 2.54 -3.79 -1.05
C LEU A 28 2.85 -3.17 -2.41
N VAL A 29 3.76 -2.19 -2.48
CA VAL A 29 4.23 -1.60 -3.74
C VAL A 29 4.83 -2.67 -4.66
N MET A 30 5.67 -3.58 -4.14
CA MET A 30 6.20 -4.69 -4.95
C MET A 30 5.15 -5.72 -5.34
N LYS A 31 4.08 -5.86 -4.56
CA LYS A 31 2.98 -6.79 -4.83
C LYS A 31 2.03 -6.24 -5.89
N PHE A 32 1.76 -4.94 -5.87
CA PHE A 32 0.85 -4.25 -6.79
C PHE A 32 1.59 -3.46 -7.87
N HIS A 33 2.90 -3.67 -8.03
CA HIS A 33 3.69 -2.93 -9.00
C HIS A 33 3.14 -3.16 -10.42
N PRO A 34 2.94 -2.11 -11.24
CA PRO A 34 2.41 -2.27 -12.60
C PRO A 34 3.30 -3.12 -13.50
N ASP A 35 4.62 -3.10 -13.27
CA ASP A 35 5.58 -3.97 -13.97
C ASP A 35 5.31 -5.47 -13.75
N ARG A 36 4.79 -5.86 -12.58
CA ARG A 36 4.46 -7.26 -12.27
C ARG A 36 2.99 -7.59 -12.51
N ASN A 37 2.11 -6.59 -12.54
CA ASN A 37 0.69 -6.74 -12.78
C ASN A 37 0.21 -5.74 -13.86
N PRO A 38 0.68 -5.90 -15.12
CA PRO A 38 0.37 -4.97 -16.20
C PRO A 38 -1.12 -4.92 -16.56
N ASP A 39 -1.86 -6.00 -16.32
CA ASP A 39 -3.29 -6.14 -16.65
C ASP A 39 -4.23 -6.16 -15.44
N ASP A 40 -3.72 -5.87 -14.23
CA ASP A 40 -4.53 -5.90 -13.01
C ASP A 40 -4.96 -4.47 -12.62
N GLU A 41 -6.18 -4.10 -13.02
CA GLU A 41 -6.79 -2.83 -12.62
C GLU A 41 -6.86 -2.68 -11.09
N GLN A 42 -7.06 -3.77 -10.34
CA GLN A 42 -7.07 -3.69 -8.87
C GLN A 42 -5.67 -3.40 -8.31
N ALA A 43 -4.62 -3.91 -8.94
CA ALA A 43 -3.25 -3.56 -8.57
C ALA A 43 -2.97 -2.09 -8.86
N SER A 44 -3.46 -1.55 -9.99
CA SER A 44 -3.36 -0.13 -10.33
C SER A 44 -4.08 0.77 -9.33
N GLU A 45 -5.31 0.42 -8.92
CA GLU A 45 -6.05 1.16 -7.90
C GLU A 45 -5.34 1.11 -6.54
N LYS A 46 -4.91 -0.08 -6.09
CA LYS A 46 -4.17 -0.23 -4.82
C LYS A 46 -2.82 0.48 -4.86
N PHE A 47 -2.13 0.47 -5.99
CA PHE A 47 -0.88 1.21 -6.17
C PHE A 47 -1.13 2.73 -6.08
N LYS A 48 -2.21 3.25 -6.67
CA LYS A 48 -2.63 4.65 -6.51
C LYS A 48 -3.00 5.01 -5.08
N GLU A 49 -3.58 4.08 -4.31
CA GLU A 49 -3.86 4.32 -2.88
C GLU A 49 -2.59 4.27 -2.01
N LEU A 50 -1.53 3.62 -2.49
CA LEU A 50 -0.24 3.52 -1.80
C LEU A 50 0.70 4.68 -2.15
N SER A 51 0.72 5.13 -3.41
CA SER A 51 1.60 6.19 -3.94
C SER A 51 1.21 7.59 -3.47
#